data_AF-A0A6J4H746-F1
#
_entry.id   AF-A0A6J4H746-F1
#
_cell.length_a   1.000
_cell.length_b   1.000
_cell.length_c   1.000
_cell.angle_alpha   90.00
_cell.angle_beta   90.00
_cell.angle_gamma   90.00
#
_symmetry.space_group_name_H-M   'P 1'
#
loop_
_entity.id
_entity.type
_entity.pdbx_description
1 polymer ?
#
loop_
_entity_poly.entity_id
_entity_poly.type
_entity_poly.pdbx_seq_one_letter_code
_entity_poly.pdbx_strand_id
1 'polypeptide(L)'
;YYLAFNVVYVLTFWAIAVLIFWKKSDDLVALLVSLALLTLGVANTIFSNTAFAAATNVPQGQHSVHFDIVRYADSTVTGVGFLLFGLSFYLFPDGRFVPRWTRWATIGTVIFALKLAAGSSGYLMLSPFGTFSFGSWMSTVYGTFGFGWWVEDVIGYSGSVTALEFGLLGAMLFAQIYRYARVSGPLERQQNKWVVFGLTAPIVVYAVKPLAMAVFQALVSPGITAGLLYGLVSMTVTIFSLLLVPLSFGVAILRYRLWDIDIIINRTLLYGALTMSVIALYVLVVGGFGTLFPARGNPAVSLLATGLVALLFHPLRVRLQRGVNRLMYGERGEPYAVLSRLRERLEATIAPK
;
A
#
# COMPACT_ATOMS: atom_id res chain seq x y z
N TYR A 1 2.42 -3.45 17.96
CA TYR A 1 2.77 -4.20 16.73
C TYR A 1 1.92 -3.75 15.55
N TYR A 2 0.64 -4.13 15.48
CA TYR A 2 -0.25 -3.81 14.34
C TYR A 2 -0.31 -2.34 13.96
N LEU A 3 -0.46 -1.45 14.96
CA LEU A 3 -0.49 -0.01 14.73
C LEU A 3 0.81 0.49 14.06
N ALA A 4 1.97 0.06 14.55
CA ALA A 4 3.26 0.47 13.99
C ALA A 4 3.43 0.00 12.54
N PHE A 5 3.05 -1.24 12.24
CA PHE A 5 3.08 -1.77 10.87
C PHE A 5 2.11 -1.04 9.94
N ASN A 6 0.90 -0.74 10.39
CA ASN A 6 -0.08 0.03 9.61
C ASN A 6 0.41 1.46 9.35
N VAL A 7 1.02 2.12 10.33
CA VAL A 7 1.59 3.46 10.13
C VAL A 7 2.70 3.42 9.08
N VAL A 8 3.62 2.47 9.17
CA VAL A 8 4.69 2.31 8.17
C VAL A 8 4.12 2.00 6.79
N TYR A 9 3.09 1.15 6.73
CA TYR A 9 2.36 0.82 5.51
C TYR A 9 1.75 2.07 4.85
N VAL A 10 0.93 2.82 5.58
CA VAL A 10 0.26 4.05 5.09
C VAL A 10 1.29 5.06 4.61
N LEU A 11 2.33 5.32 5.42
CA LEU A 11 3.37 6.29 5.09
C LEU A 11 4.14 5.91 3.83
N THR A 12 4.39 4.62 3.61
CA THR A 12 5.10 4.14 2.41
C THR A 12 4.25 4.35 1.16
N PHE A 13 2.96 3.99 1.21
CA PHE A 13 2.02 4.21 0.12
C PHE A 13 1.90 5.70 -0.22
N TRP A 14 1.70 6.54 0.80
CA TRP A 14 1.54 7.98 0.62
C TRP A 14 2.81 8.67 0.12
N ALA A 15 3.99 8.29 0.63
CA ALA A 15 5.24 8.87 0.16
C ALA A 15 5.44 8.65 -1.34
N ILE A 16 5.14 7.45 -1.83
CA ILE A 16 5.28 7.10 -3.26
C ILE A 16 4.17 7.73 -4.10
N ALA A 17 2.93 7.77 -3.59
CA ALA A 17 1.82 8.48 -4.23
C ALA A 17 2.13 9.96 -4.44
N VAL A 18 2.58 10.67 -3.40
CA VAL A 18 2.92 12.10 -3.45
C VAL A 18 4.10 12.35 -4.39
N LEU A 19 5.09 11.47 -4.41
CA LEU A 19 6.22 11.58 -5.33
C LEU A 19 5.76 11.50 -6.79
N ILE A 20 4.93 10.51 -7.13
CA ILE A 20 4.40 10.33 -8.48
C ILE A 20 3.58 11.57 -8.89
N PHE A 21 2.66 11.99 -8.02
CA PHE A 21 1.81 13.15 -8.24
C PHE A 21 2.64 14.42 -8.51
N TRP A 22 3.63 14.69 -7.65
CA TRP A 22 4.43 15.91 -7.77
C TRP A 22 5.32 15.96 -9.01
N LYS A 23 5.69 14.80 -9.57
CA LYS A 23 6.61 14.71 -10.70
C LYS A 23 5.95 14.50 -12.05
N LYS A 24 4.75 13.94 -12.06
CA LYS A 24 4.08 13.52 -13.30
C LYS A 24 2.56 13.67 -13.20
N SER A 25 2.06 14.71 -12.52
CA SER A 25 0.61 15.02 -12.45
C SER A 25 -0.04 15.19 -13.82
N ASP A 26 0.73 15.58 -14.83
CA ASP A 26 0.24 15.82 -16.19
C ASP A 26 -0.04 14.52 -16.97
N ASP A 27 0.50 13.40 -16.51
CA ASP A 27 0.22 12.09 -17.09
C ASP A 27 -0.98 11.44 -16.37
N LEU A 28 -2.02 11.12 -17.14
CA LEU A 28 -3.27 10.54 -16.61
C LEU A 28 -3.04 9.23 -15.86
N VAL A 29 -2.13 8.38 -16.34
CA VAL A 29 -1.88 7.07 -15.72
C VAL A 29 -1.08 7.26 -14.43
N ALA A 30 -0.09 8.15 -14.42
CA ALA A 30 0.65 8.49 -13.22
C ALA A 30 -0.27 9.10 -12.15
N LEU A 31 -1.19 9.98 -12.53
CA LEU A 31 -2.21 10.54 -11.65
C LEU A 31 -3.11 9.44 -11.08
N LEU A 32 -3.63 8.54 -11.93
CA LEU A 32 -4.47 7.41 -11.51
C LEU A 32 -3.75 6.50 -10.52
N VAL A 33 -2.49 6.13 -10.81
CA VAL A 33 -1.67 5.31 -9.91
C VAL A 33 -1.43 6.03 -8.58
N SER A 34 -1.14 7.33 -8.61
CA SER A 34 -0.92 8.11 -7.38
C SER A 34 -2.16 8.13 -6.48
N LEU A 35 -3.35 8.35 -7.07
CA LEU A 35 -4.61 8.34 -6.33
C LEU A 35 -4.97 6.94 -5.85
N ALA A 36 -4.72 5.90 -6.65
CA ALA A 36 -4.90 4.51 -6.26
C ALA A 36 -4.03 4.15 -5.04
N LEU A 37 -2.75 4.55 -5.04
CA LEU A 37 -1.84 4.33 -3.92
C LEU A 37 -2.27 5.13 -2.68
N LEU A 38 -2.73 6.36 -2.84
CA LEU A 38 -3.17 7.20 -1.72
C LEU A 38 -4.39 6.58 -1.02
N THR A 39 -5.38 6.15 -1.80
CA THR A 39 -6.62 5.54 -1.31
C THR A 39 -6.41 4.12 -0.77
N LEU A 40 -5.63 3.28 -1.45
CA LEU A 40 -5.27 1.94 -0.95
C LEU A 40 -4.38 1.94 0.28
N GLY A 41 -3.56 2.99 0.47
CA GLY A 41 -2.77 3.15 1.68
C GLY A 41 -3.64 3.31 2.92
N VAL A 42 -4.83 3.93 2.77
CA VAL A 42 -5.81 4.11 3.85
C VAL A 42 -6.72 2.88 3.96
N ALA A 43 -7.16 2.35 2.83
CA ALA A 43 -8.06 1.21 2.77
C ALA A 43 -7.51 0.03 3.59
N ASN A 44 -8.39 -0.62 4.36
CA ASN A 44 -8.09 -1.77 5.21
C ASN A 44 -7.19 -1.55 6.44
N THR A 45 -6.80 -0.32 6.80
CA THR A 45 -5.87 -0.11 7.94
C THR A 45 -6.51 0.43 9.21
N ILE A 46 -7.58 1.22 9.11
CA ILE A 46 -8.09 2.01 10.24
C ILE A 46 -9.32 1.36 10.92
N PHE A 47 -10.25 0.76 10.16
CA PHE A 47 -11.52 0.26 10.71
C PHE A 47 -11.84 -1.21 10.46
N SER A 48 -11.20 -1.86 9.47
CA SER A 48 -11.47 -3.26 9.13
C SER A 48 -10.77 -4.27 10.04
N ASN A 49 -9.87 -3.82 10.93
CA ASN A 49 -9.28 -4.71 11.91
C ASN A 49 -10.39 -5.23 12.83
N THR A 50 -10.57 -6.55 12.81
CA THR A 50 -11.39 -7.32 13.75
C THR A 50 -11.12 -6.94 15.21
N ALA A 51 -9.95 -6.37 15.54
CA ALA A 51 -9.63 -5.81 16.84
C ALA A 51 -10.41 -4.53 17.22
N PHE A 52 -10.77 -3.65 16.27
CA PHE A 52 -11.62 -2.48 16.55
C PHE A 52 -13.09 -2.90 16.64
N ALA A 53 -13.55 -3.75 15.70
CA ALA A 53 -14.89 -4.33 15.73
C ALA A 53 -15.14 -5.18 17.00
N ALA A 54 -14.14 -5.92 17.48
CA ALA A 54 -14.22 -6.67 18.74
C ALA A 54 -14.05 -5.78 19.99
N ALA A 55 -13.28 -4.69 19.92
CA ALA A 55 -13.18 -3.71 21.00
C ALA A 55 -14.48 -2.93 21.20
N THR A 56 -15.28 -2.78 20.13
CA THR A 56 -16.59 -2.15 20.16
C THR A 56 -17.69 -3.19 19.98
N ASN A 57 -17.79 -4.21 20.85
CA ASN A 57 -18.97 -5.11 20.96
C ASN A 57 -20.26 -4.33 21.31
N VAL A 58 -20.58 -3.36 20.48
CA VAL A 58 -21.64 -2.39 20.57
C VAL A 58 -22.70 -2.92 19.61
N PRO A 59 -23.86 -3.36 20.12
CA PRO A 59 -24.95 -3.82 19.27
C PRO A 59 -25.29 -2.78 18.19
N GLN A 60 -25.67 -3.25 16.99
CA GLN A 60 -26.15 -2.38 15.93
C GLN A 60 -27.27 -1.47 16.47
N GLY A 61 -27.01 -0.17 16.57
CA GLY A 61 -27.92 0.83 17.15
C GLY A 61 -27.34 1.64 18.31
N GLN A 62 -26.20 1.25 18.90
CA GLN A 62 -25.50 2.02 19.93
C GLN A 62 -24.21 2.68 19.43
N HIS A 63 -23.91 2.61 18.13
CA HIS A 63 -22.78 3.33 17.54
C HIS A 63 -23.05 4.84 17.60
N SER A 64 -22.05 5.60 18.04
CA SER A 64 -22.13 7.06 17.93
C SER A 64 -22.21 7.45 16.45
N VAL A 65 -22.94 8.53 16.12
CA VAL A 65 -23.04 9.06 14.74
C VAL A 65 -21.66 9.27 14.10
N HIS A 66 -20.67 9.70 14.89
CA HIS A 66 -19.28 9.86 14.45
C HIS A 66 -18.66 8.55 13.96
N PHE A 67 -18.91 7.44 14.66
CA PHE A 67 -18.41 6.12 14.27
C PHE A 67 -18.98 5.69 12.93
N ASP A 68 -20.29 5.89 12.71
CA ASP A 68 -20.94 5.53 11.46
C ASP A 68 -20.41 6.37 10.30
N ILE A 69 -20.31 7.70 10.46
CA ILE A 69 -19.73 8.59 9.45
C ILE A 69 -18.33 8.14 9.04
N VAL A 70 -17.49 7.85 10.03
CA VAL A 70 -16.10 7.46 9.78
C VAL A 70 -16.01 6.09 9.10
N ARG A 71 -16.86 5.13 9.50
CA ARG A 71 -16.95 3.81 8.86
C ARG A 71 -17.43 3.92 7.40
N TYR A 72 -18.43 4.75 7.12
CA TYR A 72 -18.90 5.00 5.75
C TYR A 72 -17.82 5.69 4.90
N ALA A 73 -17.07 6.63 5.48
CA ALA A 73 -15.95 7.27 4.80
C ALA A 73 -14.87 6.24 4.45
N ASP A 74 -14.51 5.35 5.38
CA ASP A 74 -13.53 4.28 5.16
C ASP A 74 -13.95 3.29 4.07
N SER A 75 -15.21 2.83 4.08
CA SER A 75 -15.72 1.93 3.04
C SER A 75 -15.75 2.60 1.68
N THR A 76 -16.17 3.87 1.61
CA THR A 76 -16.19 4.65 0.37
C THR A 76 -14.79 4.86 -0.20
N VAL A 77 -13.82 5.24 0.64
CA VAL A 77 -12.41 5.36 0.26
C VAL A 77 -11.86 4.02 -0.23
N THR A 78 -12.23 2.92 0.41
CA THR A 78 -11.85 1.56 -0.01
C THR A 78 -12.41 1.22 -1.38
N GLY A 79 -13.71 1.46 -1.62
CA GLY A 79 -14.34 1.23 -2.93
C GLY A 79 -13.68 2.05 -4.04
N VAL A 80 -13.48 3.35 -3.80
CA VAL A 80 -12.76 4.23 -4.74
C VAL A 80 -11.34 3.73 -5.00
N GLY A 81 -10.62 3.30 -3.96
CA GLY A 81 -9.27 2.78 -4.10
C GLY A 81 -9.18 1.52 -4.94
N PHE A 82 -10.11 0.57 -4.76
CA PHE A 82 -10.18 -0.63 -5.61
C PHE A 82 -10.52 -0.29 -7.06
N LEU A 83 -11.39 0.69 -7.31
CA LEU A 83 -11.71 1.15 -8.66
C LEU A 83 -10.49 1.75 -9.34
N LEU A 84 -9.80 2.67 -8.66
CA LEU A 84 -8.60 3.33 -9.19
C LEU A 84 -7.45 2.33 -9.39
N PHE A 85 -7.31 1.36 -8.49
CA PHE A 85 -6.34 0.28 -8.63
C PHE A 85 -6.66 -0.60 -9.84
N GLY A 86 -7.91 -1.05 -10.00
CA GLY A 86 -8.33 -1.84 -11.17
C GLY A 86 -8.11 -1.07 -12.48
N LEU A 87 -8.47 0.20 -12.53
CA LEU A 87 -8.20 1.07 -13.68
C LEU A 87 -6.71 1.21 -13.96
N SER A 88 -5.89 1.37 -12.92
CA SER A 88 -4.44 1.41 -13.06
C SER A 88 -3.93 0.12 -13.72
N PHE A 89 -4.44 -1.06 -13.36
CA PHE A 89 -4.06 -2.32 -14.03
C PHE A 89 -4.52 -2.40 -15.49
N TYR A 90 -5.67 -1.85 -15.84
CA TYR A 90 -6.16 -1.95 -17.21
C TYR A 90 -5.55 -0.90 -18.14
N LEU A 91 -5.11 0.24 -17.59
CA LEU A 91 -4.61 1.39 -18.36
C LEU A 91 -3.07 1.51 -18.34
N PHE A 92 -2.42 1.16 -17.23
CA PHE A 92 -0.96 1.30 -17.08
C PHE A 92 -0.19 0.50 -18.11
N PRO A 93 0.89 1.01 -18.77
CA PRO A 93 1.42 2.37 -18.70
C PRO A 93 0.78 3.36 -19.68
N ASP A 94 0.31 2.90 -20.84
CA ASP A 94 0.07 3.79 -22.00
C ASP A 94 -1.31 4.46 -22.00
N GLY A 95 -2.14 4.22 -20.97
CA GLY A 95 -3.49 4.77 -20.86
C GLY A 95 -4.50 4.09 -21.78
N ARG A 96 -4.18 2.91 -22.32
CA ARG A 96 -5.02 2.21 -23.30
C ARG A 96 -5.47 0.87 -22.75
N PHE A 97 -6.79 0.62 -22.85
CA PHE A 97 -7.39 -0.67 -22.55
C PHE A 97 -6.92 -1.75 -23.52
N VAL A 98 -5.99 -2.59 -23.06
CA VAL A 98 -5.45 -3.70 -23.83
C VAL A 98 -5.37 -4.94 -22.94
N PRO A 99 -6.06 -6.04 -23.31
CA PRO A 99 -6.91 -6.22 -24.48
C PRO A 99 -8.24 -5.45 -24.42
N ARG A 100 -8.96 -5.29 -25.53
CA ARG A 100 -10.22 -4.50 -25.60
C ARG A 100 -11.34 -4.99 -24.66
N TRP A 101 -11.34 -6.27 -24.29
CA TRP A 101 -12.33 -6.83 -23.35
C TRP A 101 -12.15 -6.28 -21.92
N THR A 102 -10.99 -5.71 -21.58
CA THR A 102 -10.76 -5.07 -20.28
C THR A 102 -11.70 -3.89 -20.02
N ARG A 103 -12.29 -3.29 -21.08
CA ARG A 103 -13.37 -2.30 -20.96
C ARG A 103 -14.60 -2.87 -20.26
N TRP A 104 -14.97 -4.12 -20.58
CA TRP A 104 -16.07 -4.81 -19.93
C TRP A 104 -15.70 -5.26 -18.52
N ALA A 105 -14.45 -5.71 -18.33
CA ALA A 105 -13.93 -6.01 -16.99
C ALA A 105 -13.94 -4.78 -16.07
N THR A 106 -13.80 -3.58 -16.64
CA THR A 106 -13.90 -2.31 -15.91
C THR A 106 -15.28 -2.13 -15.30
N ILE A 107 -16.35 -2.52 -16.00
CA ILE A 107 -17.71 -2.49 -15.46
C ILE A 107 -17.82 -3.41 -14.24
N GLY A 108 -17.25 -4.62 -14.33
CA GLY A 108 -17.19 -5.53 -13.19
C GLY A 108 -16.44 -4.94 -11.99
N THR A 109 -15.29 -4.27 -12.23
CA THR A 109 -14.58 -3.58 -11.15
C THR A 109 -15.35 -2.39 -10.56
N VAL A 110 -16.13 -1.67 -11.36
CA VAL A 110 -17.01 -0.59 -10.88
C VAL A 110 -18.09 -1.15 -9.97
N ILE A 111 -18.73 -2.25 -10.39
CA ILE A 111 -19.75 -2.93 -9.59
C ILE A 111 -19.16 -3.43 -8.26
N PHE A 112 -17.97 -4.04 -8.31
CA PHE A 112 -17.28 -4.51 -7.11
C PHE A 112 -16.85 -3.36 -6.20
N ALA A 113 -16.38 -2.24 -6.78
CA ALA A 113 -16.06 -1.04 -6.02
C ALA A 113 -17.30 -0.44 -5.32
N LEU A 114 -18.46 -0.45 -5.98
CA LEU A 114 -19.74 -0.04 -5.36
C LEU A 114 -20.12 -0.96 -4.20
N LYS A 115 -19.93 -2.28 -4.34
CA LYS A 115 -20.10 -3.25 -3.25
C LYS A 115 -19.19 -2.93 -2.07
N LEU A 116 -17.92 -2.61 -2.32
CA LEU A 116 -16.97 -2.26 -1.26
C LEU A 116 -17.31 -0.92 -0.60
N ALA A 117 -17.73 0.07 -1.39
CA ALA A 117 -18.18 1.37 -0.89
C ALA A 117 -19.43 1.23 0.00
N ALA A 118 -20.35 0.33 -0.37
CA ALA A 118 -21.53 -0.01 0.44
C ALA A 118 -21.16 -0.70 1.77
N GLY A 119 -19.92 -1.18 1.89
CA GLY A 119 -19.38 -1.81 3.09
C GLY A 119 -20.21 -3.00 3.56
N SER A 120 -20.08 -3.33 4.85
CA SER A 120 -20.86 -4.39 5.49
C SER A 120 -22.31 -4.00 5.74
N SER A 121 -22.67 -2.72 5.67
CA SER A 121 -24.06 -2.28 5.78
C SER A 121 -24.85 -2.62 4.51
N GLY A 122 -24.17 -2.78 3.37
CA GLY A 122 -24.83 -3.04 2.08
C GLY A 122 -25.51 -1.81 1.49
N TYR A 123 -25.30 -0.63 2.10
CA TYR A 123 -25.97 0.61 1.74
C TYR A 123 -24.96 1.70 1.35
N LEU A 124 -25.24 2.40 0.25
CA LEU A 124 -24.54 3.63 -0.16
C LEU A 124 -25.37 4.85 0.24
N MET A 125 -24.75 5.80 0.94
CA MET A 125 -25.37 7.09 1.24
C MET A 125 -25.13 8.05 0.07
N LEU A 126 -26.17 8.34 -0.71
CA LEU A 126 -26.11 9.19 -1.90
C LEU A 126 -26.80 10.52 -1.61
N SER A 127 -26.32 11.30 -0.64
CA SER A 127 -26.93 12.61 -0.34
C SER A 127 -26.93 13.55 -1.55
N PRO A 128 -28.03 14.26 -1.85
CA PRO A 128 -29.31 14.33 -1.11
C PRO A 128 -30.34 13.25 -1.49
N PHE A 129 -30.01 12.33 -2.40
CA PHE A 129 -30.89 11.31 -3.00
C PHE A 129 -31.25 10.11 -2.08
N GLY A 130 -30.84 10.14 -0.81
CA GLY A 130 -31.15 9.08 0.17
C GLY A 130 -30.16 7.93 0.16
N THR A 131 -30.64 6.73 0.50
CA THR A 131 -29.81 5.52 0.68
C THR A 131 -30.08 4.52 -0.42
N PHE A 132 -29.01 4.02 -1.06
CA PHE A 132 -29.09 2.98 -2.08
C PHE A 132 -28.68 1.62 -1.50
N SER A 133 -29.57 0.64 -1.58
CA SER A 133 -29.31 -0.74 -1.17
C SER A 133 -28.62 -1.52 -2.30
N PHE A 134 -27.32 -1.78 -2.15
CA PHE A 134 -26.56 -2.56 -3.13
C PHE A 134 -27.09 -3.99 -3.25
N GLY A 135 -27.44 -4.61 -2.12
CA GLY A 135 -27.99 -5.97 -2.09
C GLY A 135 -29.32 -6.08 -2.84
N SER A 136 -30.23 -5.12 -2.61
CA SER A 136 -31.53 -5.10 -3.32
C SER A 136 -31.36 -4.86 -4.82
N TRP A 137 -30.49 -3.92 -5.20
CA TRP A 137 -30.18 -3.68 -6.61
C TRP A 137 -29.61 -4.93 -7.28
N MET A 138 -28.66 -5.62 -6.63
CA MET A 138 -28.10 -6.87 -7.17
C MET A 138 -29.14 -7.97 -7.30
N SER A 139 -30.02 -8.13 -6.30
CA SER A 139 -31.13 -9.08 -6.38
C SER A 139 -32.06 -8.79 -7.56
N THR A 140 -32.38 -7.52 -7.82
CA THR A 140 -33.15 -7.12 -9.00
C THR A 140 -32.40 -7.42 -10.30
N VAL A 141 -31.12 -7.07 -10.40
CA VAL A 141 -30.28 -7.37 -11.57
C VAL A 141 -30.27 -8.88 -11.85
N TYR A 142 -30.06 -9.70 -10.82
CA TYR A 142 -30.09 -11.15 -10.94
C TYR A 142 -31.44 -11.70 -11.37
N GLY A 143 -32.53 -11.16 -10.83
CA GLY A 143 -33.90 -11.53 -11.21
C GLY A 143 -34.26 -11.12 -12.65
N THR A 144 -33.83 -9.93 -13.09
CA THR A 144 -34.11 -9.40 -14.44
C THR A 144 -33.30 -10.12 -15.52
N PHE A 145 -32.02 -10.39 -15.28
CA PHE A 145 -31.14 -11.04 -16.26
C PHE A 145 -31.10 -12.56 -16.14
N GLY A 146 -31.87 -13.16 -15.21
CA GLY A 146 -31.91 -14.61 -14.99
C GLY A 146 -30.59 -15.20 -14.52
N PHE A 147 -29.67 -14.37 -14.00
CA PHE A 147 -28.29 -14.75 -13.71
C PHE A 147 -28.13 -15.48 -12.35
N GLY A 148 -29.14 -15.40 -11.46
CA GLY A 148 -28.95 -15.55 -10.01
C GLY A 148 -29.28 -16.89 -9.34
N TRP A 149 -30.27 -17.65 -9.80
CA TRP A 149 -30.80 -18.74 -8.97
C TRP A 149 -29.80 -19.90 -8.78
N TRP A 150 -29.15 -20.36 -9.86
CA TRP A 150 -28.27 -21.52 -9.79
C TRP A 150 -26.90 -21.23 -9.14
N VAL A 151 -26.37 -20.01 -9.25
CA VAL A 151 -25.06 -19.68 -8.67
C VAL A 151 -25.18 -19.52 -7.15
N GLU A 152 -26.24 -18.87 -6.67
CA GLU A 152 -26.49 -18.76 -5.22
C GLU A 152 -26.84 -20.12 -4.60
N ASP A 153 -27.55 -21.00 -5.31
CA ASP A 153 -27.85 -22.36 -4.83
C ASP A 153 -26.60 -23.25 -4.72
N VAL A 154 -25.59 -23.05 -5.58
CA VAL A 154 -24.40 -23.93 -5.63
C VAL A 154 -23.25 -23.44 -4.72
N ILE A 155 -22.99 -22.12 -4.68
CA ILE A 155 -21.87 -21.56 -3.91
C ILE A 155 -22.30 -20.55 -2.84
N GLY A 156 -23.59 -20.26 -2.71
CA GLY A 156 -24.11 -19.26 -1.78
C GLY A 156 -23.74 -17.83 -2.20
N TYR A 157 -24.43 -16.84 -1.62
CA TYR A 157 -24.12 -15.41 -1.83
C TYR A 157 -22.66 -15.07 -1.50
N SER A 158 -22.09 -15.68 -0.45
CA SER A 158 -20.68 -15.45 -0.09
C SER A 158 -19.70 -16.07 -1.10
N GLY A 159 -20.03 -17.25 -1.65
CA GLY A 159 -19.21 -17.88 -2.68
C GLY A 159 -19.27 -17.16 -4.01
N SER A 160 -20.44 -16.64 -4.41
CA SER A 160 -20.58 -15.88 -5.66
C SER A 160 -19.79 -14.56 -5.63
N VAL A 161 -19.81 -13.85 -4.50
CA VAL A 161 -19.03 -12.62 -4.30
C VAL A 161 -17.53 -12.90 -4.33
N THR A 162 -17.06 -13.97 -3.68
CA THR A 162 -15.64 -14.35 -3.69
C THR A 162 -15.18 -14.82 -5.06
N ALA A 163 -16.00 -15.58 -5.78
CA ALA A 163 -15.72 -15.98 -7.16
C ALA A 163 -15.60 -14.78 -8.11
N LEU A 164 -16.49 -13.77 -7.97
CA LEU A 164 -16.42 -12.54 -8.74
C LEU A 164 -15.14 -11.75 -8.43
N GLU A 165 -14.78 -11.63 -7.15
CA GLU A 165 -13.53 -10.99 -6.73
C GLU A 165 -12.29 -11.67 -7.36
N PHE A 166 -12.19 -12.99 -7.27
CA PHE A 166 -11.09 -13.74 -7.89
C PHE A 166 -11.10 -13.64 -9.42
N GLY A 167 -12.28 -13.62 -10.04
CA GLY A 167 -12.42 -13.41 -11.48
C GLY A 167 -11.90 -12.05 -11.93
N LEU A 168 -12.19 -10.98 -11.17
CA LEU A 168 -11.69 -9.63 -11.46
C LEU A 168 -10.18 -9.52 -11.24
N LEU A 169 -9.65 -10.07 -10.15
CA LEU A 169 -8.21 -10.11 -9.91
C LEU A 169 -7.48 -10.92 -10.99
N GLY A 170 -8.06 -12.06 -11.40
CA GLY A 170 -7.56 -12.88 -12.50
C GLY A 170 -7.58 -12.11 -13.83
N ALA A 171 -8.63 -11.33 -14.10
CA ALA A 171 -8.72 -10.46 -15.26
C ALA A 171 -7.62 -9.38 -15.26
N MET A 172 -7.36 -8.74 -14.12
CA MET A 172 -6.28 -7.77 -13.95
C MET A 172 -4.90 -8.40 -14.23
N LEU A 173 -4.62 -9.56 -13.64
CA LEU A 173 -3.38 -10.31 -13.88
C LEU A 173 -3.22 -10.71 -15.35
N PHE A 174 -4.27 -11.27 -15.94
CA PHE A 174 -4.24 -11.71 -17.32
C PHE A 174 -4.00 -10.53 -18.25
N ALA A 175 -4.64 -9.37 -18.03
CA ALA A 175 -4.41 -8.17 -18.84
C ALA A 175 -2.93 -7.73 -18.80
N GLN A 176 -2.33 -7.69 -17.61
CA GLN A 176 -0.91 -7.33 -17.44
C GLN A 176 0.03 -8.35 -18.07
N ILE A 177 -0.20 -9.65 -17.86
CA ILE A 177 0.60 -10.73 -18.44
C ILE A 177 0.47 -10.76 -19.96
N TYR A 178 -0.75 -10.65 -20.48
CA TYR A 178 -1.01 -10.60 -21.93
C TYR A 178 -0.27 -9.44 -22.55
N ARG A 179 -0.35 -8.25 -21.95
CA ARG A 179 0.30 -7.07 -22.52
C ARG A 179 1.83 -7.17 -22.44
N TYR A 180 2.37 -7.65 -21.33
CA TYR A 180 3.80 -7.94 -21.18
C TYR A 180 4.28 -8.95 -22.24
N ALA A 181 3.51 -10.00 -22.51
CA ALA A 181 3.91 -11.07 -23.41
C ALA A 181 3.71 -10.73 -24.90
N ARG A 182 2.66 -9.98 -25.26
CA ARG A 182 2.22 -9.79 -26.66
C ARG A 182 2.39 -8.40 -27.21
N VAL A 183 2.48 -7.37 -26.37
CA VAL A 183 2.39 -5.97 -26.82
C VAL A 183 3.64 -5.17 -26.44
N SER A 184 4.19 -5.39 -25.24
CA SER A 184 5.31 -4.60 -24.75
C SER A 184 6.61 -4.89 -25.50
N GLY A 185 7.28 -3.82 -25.95
CA GLY A 185 8.62 -3.89 -26.54
C GLY A 185 9.72 -4.25 -25.51
N PRO A 186 10.97 -4.51 -25.94
CA PRO A 186 12.05 -4.93 -25.05
C PRO A 186 12.35 -3.94 -23.90
N LEU A 187 12.29 -2.63 -24.19
CA LEU A 187 12.52 -1.57 -23.21
C LEU A 187 11.36 -1.45 -22.22
N GLU A 188 10.12 -1.44 -22.72
CA GLU A 188 8.90 -1.39 -21.89
C GLU A 188 8.78 -2.60 -20.97
N ARG A 189 9.18 -3.80 -21.43
CA ARG A 189 9.22 -4.99 -20.57
C ARG A 189 10.15 -4.79 -19.38
N GLN A 190 11.33 -4.18 -19.57
CA GLN A 190 12.24 -3.92 -18.47
C GLN A 190 11.68 -2.87 -17.50
N GLN A 191 11.04 -1.81 -18.02
CA GLN A 191 10.39 -0.77 -17.21
C GLN A 191 9.23 -1.33 -16.39
N ASN A 192 8.40 -2.19 -16.99
CA ASN A 192 7.17 -2.67 -16.39
C ASN A 192 7.33 -3.96 -15.57
N LYS A 193 8.44 -4.69 -15.73
CA LYS A 193 8.67 -5.97 -15.04
C LYS A 193 8.48 -5.85 -13.52
N TRP A 194 9.06 -4.81 -12.92
CA TRP A 194 8.95 -4.62 -11.48
C TRP A 194 7.54 -4.27 -11.07
N VAL A 195 6.86 -3.38 -11.81
CA VAL A 195 5.46 -3.02 -11.55
C VAL A 195 4.56 -4.25 -11.63
N VAL A 196 4.64 -5.03 -12.72
CA VAL A 196 3.85 -6.27 -12.89
C VAL A 196 4.13 -7.24 -11.74
N PHE A 197 5.38 -7.38 -11.30
CA PHE A 197 5.72 -8.22 -10.15
C PHE A 197 5.07 -7.73 -8.85
N GLY A 198 5.21 -6.44 -8.52
CA GLY A 198 4.64 -5.87 -7.29
C GLY A 198 3.11 -5.86 -7.29
N LEU A 199 2.50 -5.75 -8.47
CA LEU A 199 1.07 -5.87 -8.67
C LEU A 199 0.56 -7.33 -8.55
N THR A 200 1.36 -8.30 -8.98
CA THR A 200 0.97 -9.72 -8.99
C THR A 200 1.12 -10.39 -7.62
N ALA A 201 2.18 -10.04 -6.88
CA ALA A 201 2.49 -10.64 -5.58
C ALA A 201 1.32 -10.62 -4.57
N PRO A 202 0.63 -9.48 -4.30
CA PRO A 202 -0.47 -9.46 -3.34
C PRO A 202 -1.67 -10.29 -3.82
N ILE A 203 -1.94 -10.33 -5.12
CA ILE A 203 -3.04 -11.13 -5.69
C ILE A 203 -2.77 -12.62 -5.46
N VAL A 204 -1.54 -13.07 -5.70
CA VAL A 204 -1.13 -14.46 -5.46
C VAL A 204 -1.24 -14.80 -3.98
N VAL A 205 -0.72 -13.94 -3.09
CA VAL A 205 -0.83 -14.14 -1.64
C VAL A 205 -2.30 -14.23 -1.20
N TYR A 206 -3.16 -13.36 -1.73
CA TYR A 206 -4.58 -13.35 -1.43
C TYR A 206 -5.29 -14.63 -1.91
N ALA A 207 -4.95 -15.13 -3.10
CA ALA A 207 -5.51 -16.36 -3.67
C ALA A 207 -5.02 -17.66 -2.99
N VAL A 208 -3.77 -17.70 -2.52
CA VAL A 208 -3.20 -18.88 -1.89
C VAL A 208 -3.77 -19.12 -0.49
N LYS A 209 -4.14 -18.06 0.24
CA LYS A 209 -4.68 -18.17 1.61
C LYS A 209 -5.89 -19.11 1.75
N PRO A 210 -7.00 -18.94 1.02
CA PRO A 210 -8.15 -19.83 1.15
C PRO A 210 -7.82 -21.26 0.71
N LEU A 211 -6.95 -21.43 -0.30
CA LEU A 211 -6.49 -22.75 -0.73
C LEU A 211 -5.70 -23.44 0.39
N ALA A 212 -4.78 -22.72 1.04
CA ALA A 212 -4.02 -23.24 2.17
C ALA A 212 -4.94 -23.62 3.34
N MET A 213 -5.98 -22.84 3.63
CA MET A 213 -6.97 -23.19 4.65
C MET A 213 -7.80 -24.42 4.28
N ALA A 214 -8.15 -24.58 2.99
CA ALA A 214 -8.89 -25.74 2.51
C ALA A 214 -8.06 -27.03 2.58
N VAL A 215 -6.75 -26.96 2.29
CA VAL A 215 -5.83 -28.10 2.34
C VAL A 215 -5.41 -28.44 3.77
N PHE A 216 -5.12 -27.42 4.59
CA PHE A 216 -4.64 -27.58 5.96
C PHE A 216 -5.76 -27.22 6.95
N GLN A 217 -6.62 -28.18 7.26
CA GLN A 217 -7.73 -28.00 8.20
C GLN A 217 -7.29 -27.52 9.60
N ALA A 218 -6.04 -27.82 10.00
CA ALA A 218 -5.42 -27.29 11.22
C ALA A 218 -5.30 -25.75 11.26
N LEU A 219 -5.41 -25.07 10.11
CA LEU A 219 -5.44 -23.61 10.00
C LEU A 219 -6.86 -23.03 10.19
N VAL A 220 -7.90 -23.86 10.10
CA VAL A 220 -9.31 -23.45 10.21
C VAL A 220 -9.74 -23.37 11.67
N SER A 221 -9.32 -24.34 12.49
CA SER A 221 -9.57 -24.38 13.94
C SER A 221 -8.27 -24.49 14.76
N PRO A 222 -7.35 -23.52 14.61
CA PRO A 222 -6.09 -23.58 15.31
C PRO A 222 -6.33 -23.40 16.82
N GLY A 223 -5.66 -24.21 17.65
CA GLY A 223 -5.60 -23.95 19.09
C GLY A 223 -5.04 -22.55 19.36
N ILE A 224 -5.32 -21.97 20.55
CA ILE A 224 -5.07 -20.55 20.87
C ILE A 224 -3.68 -20.07 20.41
N THR A 225 -2.62 -20.81 20.74
CA THR A 225 -1.23 -20.46 20.37
C THR A 225 -0.97 -20.54 18.87
N ALA A 226 -1.47 -21.58 18.19
CA ALA A 226 -1.33 -21.75 16.75
C ALA A 226 -2.11 -20.67 15.98
N GLY A 227 -3.27 -20.25 16.50
CA GLY A 227 -4.11 -19.22 15.92
C GLY A 227 -3.46 -17.84 16.00
N LEU A 228 -2.82 -17.53 17.13
CA LEU A 228 -2.04 -16.30 17.30
C LEU A 228 -0.85 -16.24 16.35
N LEU A 229 -0.07 -17.32 16.23
CA LEU A 229 1.07 -17.39 15.31
C LEU A 229 0.60 -17.28 13.85
N TYR A 230 -0.44 -18.01 13.47
CA TYR A 230 -1.02 -17.93 12.13
C TYR A 230 -1.51 -16.51 11.82
N GLY A 231 -2.24 -15.87 12.73
CA GLY A 231 -2.71 -14.50 12.57
C GLY A 231 -1.55 -13.50 12.38
N LEU A 232 -0.51 -13.59 13.21
CA LEU A 232 0.68 -12.76 13.10
C LEU A 232 1.39 -12.94 11.75
N VAL A 233 1.65 -14.20 11.36
CA VAL A 233 2.33 -14.52 10.10
C VAL A 233 1.47 -14.09 8.91
N SER A 234 0.19 -14.45 8.89
CA SER A 234 -0.75 -14.11 7.80
C SER A 234 -0.87 -12.61 7.61
N MET A 235 -0.99 -11.83 8.69
CA MET A 235 -1.04 -10.37 8.63
C MET A 235 0.27 -9.79 8.10
N THR A 236 1.40 -10.25 8.63
CA THR A 236 2.72 -9.81 8.20
C THR A 236 2.92 -10.06 6.71
N VAL A 237 2.68 -11.29 6.25
CA VAL A 237 2.77 -11.66 4.83
C VAL A 237 1.86 -10.78 3.96
N THR A 238 0.66 -10.45 4.43
CA THR A 238 -0.27 -9.58 3.69
C THR A 238 0.28 -8.17 3.54
N ILE A 239 0.67 -7.54 4.64
CA ILE A 239 1.18 -6.17 4.66
C ILE A 239 2.43 -6.07 3.79
N PHE A 240 3.36 -7.02 3.92
CA PHE A 240 4.57 -7.04 3.08
C PHE A 240 4.25 -7.27 1.60
N SER A 241 3.30 -8.16 1.28
CA SER A 241 2.89 -8.39 -0.11
C SER A 241 2.26 -7.15 -0.75
N LEU A 242 1.49 -6.37 0.02
CA LEU A 242 0.91 -5.11 -0.45
C LEU A 242 1.97 -4.00 -0.55
N LEU A 243 2.95 -3.95 0.34
CA LEU A 243 4.08 -3.02 0.24
C LEU A 243 4.92 -3.21 -1.04
N LEU A 244 4.91 -4.40 -1.63
CA LEU A 244 5.54 -4.62 -2.94
C LEU A 244 4.90 -3.78 -4.04
N VAL A 245 3.63 -3.38 -3.91
CA VAL A 245 2.95 -2.52 -4.87
C VAL A 245 3.65 -1.16 -4.98
N PRO A 246 3.66 -0.29 -3.96
CA PRO A 246 4.31 1.01 -4.07
C PRO A 246 5.82 0.87 -4.27
N LEU A 247 6.48 -0.09 -3.59
CA LEU A 247 7.92 -0.29 -3.75
C LEU A 247 8.30 -0.65 -5.19
N SER A 248 7.46 -1.42 -5.90
CA SER A 248 7.74 -1.74 -7.29
C SER A 248 7.61 -0.53 -8.22
N PHE A 249 6.63 0.35 -7.99
CA PHE A 249 6.57 1.65 -8.67
C PHE A 249 7.80 2.50 -8.35
N GLY A 250 8.22 2.55 -7.08
CA GLY A 250 9.45 3.25 -6.67
C GLY A 250 10.69 2.74 -7.41
N VAL A 251 10.86 1.42 -7.52
CA VAL A 251 11.97 0.81 -8.28
C VAL A 251 11.85 1.10 -9.78
N ALA A 252 10.65 1.02 -10.35
CA ALA A 252 10.43 1.30 -11.77
C ALA A 252 10.75 2.77 -12.12
N ILE A 253 10.38 3.70 -11.25
CA ILE A 253 10.69 5.14 -11.38
C ILE A 253 12.20 5.38 -11.22
N LEU A 254 12.81 4.86 -10.14
CA LEU A 254 14.21 5.17 -9.81
C LEU A 254 15.22 4.47 -10.71
N ARG A 255 14.97 3.23 -11.12
CA ARG A 255 15.95 2.43 -11.86
C ARG A 255 15.71 2.46 -13.37
N TYR A 256 14.46 2.52 -13.80
CA TYR A 256 14.09 2.39 -15.21
C TYR A 256 13.45 3.67 -15.79
N ARG A 257 13.43 4.76 -15.00
CA ARG A 257 12.87 6.06 -15.38
C ARG A 257 11.48 5.92 -15.98
N LEU A 258 10.62 5.14 -15.30
CA LEU A 258 9.22 5.03 -15.67
C LEU A 258 8.62 6.43 -15.82
N TRP A 259 7.93 6.67 -16.94
CA TRP A 259 7.42 7.99 -17.36
C TRP A 259 8.49 9.08 -17.52
N ASP A 260 9.72 8.75 -17.88
CA ASP A 260 10.81 9.72 -18.10
C ASP A 260 10.98 10.71 -16.93
N ILE A 261 10.72 10.27 -15.70
CA ILE A 261 10.93 11.09 -14.52
C ILE A 261 12.45 11.24 -14.33
N ASP A 262 13.00 12.35 -14.81
CA ASP A 262 14.41 12.66 -14.65
C ASP A 262 14.78 12.81 -13.16
N ILE A 263 15.78 12.04 -12.74
CA ILE A 263 16.18 11.88 -11.35
C ILE A 263 17.09 13.04 -10.93
N ILE A 264 16.55 14.26 -10.90
CA ILE A 264 17.07 15.35 -10.03
C ILE A 264 16.73 15.04 -8.54
N ILE A 265 16.05 13.91 -8.32
CA ILE A 265 15.49 13.34 -7.10
C ILE A 265 16.51 12.81 -6.10
N ASN A 266 17.75 12.47 -6.49
CA ASN A 266 18.70 11.85 -5.55
C ASN A 266 18.95 12.71 -4.31
N ARG A 267 18.89 14.04 -4.40
CA ARG A 267 19.01 14.92 -3.23
C ARG A 267 17.66 15.08 -2.52
N THR A 268 16.57 15.36 -3.23
CA THR A 268 15.26 15.62 -2.61
C THR A 268 14.67 14.38 -1.93
N LEU A 269 14.84 13.20 -2.52
CA LEU A 269 14.39 11.92 -1.97
C LEU A 269 15.25 11.47 -0.79
N LEU A 270 16.53 11.84 -0.81
CA LEU A 270 17.47 11.59 0.27
C LEU A 270 17.20 12.51 1.47
N TYR A 271 16.99 13.80 1.24
CA TYR A 271 16.54 14.73 2.27
C TYR A 271 15.14 14.35 2.79
N GLY A 272 14.23 13.93 1.90
CA GLY A 272 12.90 13.44 2.26
C GLY A 272 12.95 12.17 3.11
N ALA A 273 13.68 11.14 2.66
CA ALA A 273 13.87 9.89 3.39
C ALA A 273 14.58 10.10 4.73
N LEU A 274 15.57 11.00 4.78
CA LEU A 274 16.24 11.38 6.02
C LEU A 274 15.27 12.06 6.99
N THR A 275 14.46 13.01 6.51
CA THR A 275 13.48 13.74 7.32
C THR A 275 12.39 12.78 7.83
N MET A 276 11.88 11.90 6.97
CA MET A 276 10.93 10.85 7.35
C MET A 276 11.52 9.86 8.36
N SER A 277 12.78 9.46 8.21
CA SER A 277 13.45 8.57 9.16
C SER A 277 13.62 9.23 10.54
N VAL A 278 13.93 10.54 10.55
CA VAL A 278 13.98 11.34 11.79
C VAL A 278 12.60 11.41 12.43
N ILE A 279 11.55 11.76 11.68
CA ILE A 279 10.17 11.81 12.19
C ILE A 279 9.73 10.43 12.72
N ALA A 280 10.00 9.35 11.97
CA ALA A 280 9.66 7.99 12.37
C ALA A 280 10.39 7.57 13.65
N LEU A 281 11.69 7.89 13.77
CA LEU A 281 12.44 7.66 15.00
C LEU A 281 11.86 8.46 16.16
N TYR A 282 11.45 9.71 15.91
CA TYR A 282 10.86 10.57 16.95
C TYR A 282 9.56 9.96 17.46
N VAL A 283 8.68 9.54 16.55
CA VAL A 283 7.42 8.88 16.90
C VAL A 283 7.66 7.55 17.62
N LEU A 284 8.62 6.74 17.16
CA LEU A 284 8.97 5.45 17.81
C LEU A 284 9.50 5.65 19.22
N VAL A 285 10.37 6.63 19.40
CA VAL A 285 11.00 6.89 20.69
C VAL A 285 9.98 7.54 21.63
N VAL A 286 9.32 8.63 21.24
CA VAL A 286 8.31 9.29 22.09
C VAL A 286 7.11 8.39 22.35
N GLY A 287 6.60 7.70 21.33
CA GLY A 287 5.48 6.77 21.47
C GLY A 287 5.86 5.50 22.25
N GLY A 288 7.05 4.96 22.04
CA GLY A 288 7.56 3.81 22.77
C GLY A 288 7.78 4.11 24.26
N PHE A 289 8.42 5.22 24.59
CA PHE A 289 8.61 5.64 25.98
C PHE A 289 7.28 6.02 26.66
N GLY A 290 6.32 6.61 25.93
CA GLY A 290 4.98 6.91 26.46
C GLY A 290 4.16 5.68 26.85
N THR A 291 4.48 4.50 26.29
CA THR A 291 3.82 3.22 26.64
C THR A 291 4.57 2.44 27.72
N LEU A 292 5.90 2.56 27.79
CA LEU A 292 6.73 1.92 28.82
C LEU A 292 6.71 2.65 30.16
N PHE A 293 6.44 3.96 30.15
CA PHE A 293 6.30 4.78 31.35
C PHE A 293 4.93 5.45 31.37
N PRO A 294 3.86 4.73 31.80
CA PRO A 294 2.60 5.38 32.11
C PRO A 294 2.89 6.49 33.13
N ALA A 295 2.58 7.74 32.80
CA ALA A 295 2.81 8.91 33.65
C ALA A 295 1.86 8.91 34.88
N ARG A 296 1.83 7.81 35.64
CA ARG A 296 1.15 7.70 36.92
C ARG A 296 2.03 8.33 38.00
N GLY A 297 2.14 9.66 37.97
CA GLY A 297 2.38 10.44 39.19
C GLY A 297 3.79 10.99 39.47
N ASN A 298 4.83 10.76 38.65
CA ASN A 298 6.16 11.32 38.94
C ASN A 298 6.77 12.13 37.75
N PRO A 299 6.75 13.48 37.81
CA PRO A 299 7.26 14.34 36.74
C PRO A 299 8.77 14.17 36.48
N ALA A 300 9.53 13.69 37.47
CA ALA A 300 10.96 13.42 37.30
C ALA A 300 11.22 12.29 36.27
N VAL A 301 10.34 11.29 36.20
CA VAL A 301 10.47 10.17 35.26
C VAL A 301 10.18 10.61 33.82
N SER A 302 9.20 11.51 33.61
CA SER A 302 8.95 12.11 32.30
C SER A 302 10.13 12.98 31.83
N LEU A 303 10.71 13.80 32.73
CA LEU A 303 11.88 14.61 32.42
C LEU A 303 13.10 13.75 32.05
N LEU A 304 13.35 12.68 32.80
CA LEU A 304 14.43 11.73 32.51
C LEU A 304 14.21 10.98 31.20
N ALA A 305 12.98 10.54 30.92
CA ALA A 305 12.63 9.91 29.66
C ALA A 305 12.87 10.87 28.48
N THR A 306 12.36 12.10 28.54
CA THR A 306 12.60 13.13 27.51
C THR A 306 14.08 13.42 27.30
N GLY A 307 14.88 13.50 28.37
CA GLY A 307 16.33 13.66 28.29
C GLY A 307 17.04 12.49 27.61
N LEU A 308 16.66 11.26 27.95
CA LEU A 308 17.17 10.03 27.32
C LEU A 308 16.81 9.96 25.83
N VAL A 309 15.59 10.33 25.49
CA VAL A 309 15.11 10.45 24.10
C VAL A 309 16.00 11.41 23.32
N ALA A 310 16.26 12.62 23.85
CA ALA A 310 17.09 13.62 23.21
C ALA A 310 18.55 13.15 23.00
N LEU A 311 19.12 12.45 23.99
CA LEU A 311 20.48 11.92 23.94
C LEU A 311 20.64 10.79 22.92
N LEU A 312 19.65 9.91 22.76
CA LEU A 312 19.68 8.83 21.78
C LEU A 312 19.43 9.32 20.35
N PHE A 313 18.69 10.41 20.19
CA PHE A 313 18.29 10.94 18.90
C PHE A 313 19.45 11.51 18.08
N HIS A 314 20.37 12.21 18.76
CA HIS A 314 21.52 12.85 18.15
C HIS A 314 22.48 11.86 17.43
N PRO A 315 22.98 10.78 18.06
CA PRO A 315 23.88 9.83 17.40
C PRO A 315 23.21 9.02 16.29
N LEU A 316 21.91 8.71 16.43
CA LEU A 316 21.14 7.98 15.43
C LEU A 316 20.99 8.79 14.13
N ARG A 317 20.69 10.10 14.25
CA ARG A 317 20.62 11.02 13.09
C ARG A 317 21.92 11.02 12.29
N VAL A 318 23.06 11.06 12.97
CA VAL A 318 24.39 11.09 12.34
C VAL A 318 24.74 9.76 11.65
N ARG A 319 24.35 8.61 12.23
CA ARG A 319 24.58 7.29 11.61
C ARG A 319 23.71 7.08 10.37
N LEU A 320 22.46 7.50 10.40
CA LEU A 320 21.57 7.46 9.23
C LEU A 320 22.10 8.35 8.11
N GLN A 321 22.55 9.58 8.42
CA GLN A 321 23.20 10.47 7.44
C GLN A 321 24.44 9.82 6.80
N ARG A 322 25.29 9.16 7.60
CA ARG A 322 26.49 8.47 7.09
C ARG A 322 26.17 7.24 6.24
N GLY A 323 25.22 6.40 6.66
CA GLY A 323 24.82 5.21 5.90
C GLY A 323 24.25 5.57 4.54
N VAL A 324 23.46 6.64 4.48
CA VAL A 324 22.86 7.15 3.26
C VAL A 324 23.90 7.82 2.35
N ASN A 325 24.82 8.63 2.89
CA ASN A 325 25.95 9.17 2.11
C ASN A 325 26.82 8.08 1.49
N ARG A 326 27.07 6.98 2.23
CA ARG A 326 27.86 5.84 1.74
C ARG A 326 27.13 5.05 0.64
N LEU A 327 25.81 4.90 0.76
CA LEU A 327 24.97 4.27 -0.26
C LEU A 327 24.85 5.13 -1.53
N MET A 328 24.84 6.46 -1.37
CA MET A 328 24.64 7.42 -2.47
C MET A 328 25.90 7.70 -3.29
N TYR A 329 27.05 7.89 -2.62
CA TYR A 329 28.29 8.26 -3.30
C TYR A 329 29.21 7.07 -3.59
N GLY A 330 28.94 5.88 -3.03
CA GLY A 330 29.99 4.89 -2.83
C GLY A 330 31.20 5.56 -2.14
N GLU A 331 32.39 4.99 -2.21
CA GLU A 331 33.62 5.65 -1.72
C GLU A 331 34.06 6.86 -2.59
N ARG A 332 33.16 7.52 -3.34
CA ARG A 332 33.47 8.67 -4.21
C ARG A 332 32.98 10.01 -3.66
N GLY A 333 32.62 10.06 -2.38
CA GLY A 333 32.08 11.24 -1.69
C GLY A 333 33.11 12.25 -1.19
N GLU A 334 34.39 12.17 -1.56
CA GLU A 334 35.38 13.16 -1.13
C GLU A 334 36.08 13.83 -2.33
N PRO A 335 35.49 14.90 -2.89
CA PRO A 335 36.17 15.78 -3.84
C PRO A 335 37.52 16.26 -3.30
N TYR A 336 37.62 16.46 -1.97
CA TYR A 336 38.85 16.84 -1.29
C TYR A 336 39.91 15.72 -1.26
N ALA A 337 39.52 14.43 -1.26
CA ALA A 337 40.47 13.31 -1.38
C ALA A 337 41.00 13.16 -2.80
N VAL A 338 40.22 13.53 -3.81
CA VAL A 338 40.65 13.55 -5.21
C VAL A 338 41.53 14.77 -5.49
N LEU A 339 41.18 15.94 -4.94
CA LEU A 339 41.98 17.16 -5.02
C LEU A 339 43.31 17.05 -4.26
N SER A 340 43.33 16.42 -3.09
CA SER A 340 44.58 16.17 -2.35
C SER A 340 45.49 15.21 -3.10
N ARG A 341 44.98 14.10 -3.67
CA ARG A 341 45.78 13.20 -4.52
C ARG A 341 46.28 13.87 -5.81
N LEU A 342 45.50 14.78 -6.39
CA LEU A 342 45.93 15.55 -7.56
C LEU A 342 47.04 16.55 -7.19
N ARG A 343 46.90 17.21 -6.03
CA ARG A 343 47.90 18.13 -5.47
C ARG A 343 49.20 17.39 -5.11
N GLU A 344 49.10 16.23 -4.47
CA GLU A 344 50.24 15.39 -4.09
C GLU A 344 51.01 14.89 -5.32
N ARG A 345 50.30 14.54 -6.41
CA ARG A 345 50.92 14.19 -7.70
C ARG A 345 51.58 15.39 -8.38
N LEU A 346 50.99 16.58 -8.29
CA LEU A 346 51.59 17.80 -8.84
C LEU A 346 52.82 18.24 -8.03
N GLU A 347 52.77 18.20 -6.70
CA GLU A 347 53.90 18.48 -5.82
C GLU A 347 55.05 17.48 -6.03
N ALA A 348 54.74 16.19 -6.27
CA ALA A 348 55.74 15.19 -6.62
C ALA A 348 56.39 15.38 -8.01
N THR A 349 55.75 16.14 -8.92
CA THR A 349 56.28 16.42 -10.27
C THR A 349 57.06 17.75 -10.31
N ILE A 350 56.82 18.65 -9.35
CA ILE A 350 57.43 20.00 -9.29
C ILE A 350 58.70 20.03 -8.42
N ALA A 351 59.08 18.93 -7.76
CA ALA A 351 60.36 18.81 -7.07
C ALA A 351 61.42 18.13 -7.97
N PRO A 352 62.21 18.87 -8.77
CA PRO A 352 63.46 18.33 -9.28
C PRO A 352 64.46 18.21 -8.13
N LYS A 353 65.30 17.17 -8.22
CA LYS A 353 66.42 16.90 -7.30
C LYS A 353 67.37 18.08 -7.13
#